data_AF-A0A918VMP2-F1
#
_entry.id   AF-A0A918VMP2-F1
#
_cell.length_a   1.000
_cell.length_b   1.000
_cell.length_c   1.000
_cell.angle_alpha   90.00
_cell.angle_beta   90.00
_cell.angle_gamma   90.00
#
_symmetry.space_group_name_H-M   'P 1'
#
loop_
_entity.id
_entity.type
_entity.pdbx_description
1 polymer ?
#
loop_
_entity_poly.entity_id
_entity_poly.type
_entity_poly.pdbx_seq_one_letter_code
_entity_poly.pdbx_strand_id
1 'polypeptide(L)'
;MRTALNQISRSDAQILTDQIRVAVDQLWELLLEAHERQAWKAMGYPTWDAYIAGEFNMSRRHSYRLLDQGMVNRAIADASGQDVTHGSQISEREARDLKPIIGEVTSEIRSRVESGEHPGRAASEVVEAKRANKKRADAEKSVRKVEREAEQAKHDKERARNADALPDAVKEQQARKAEAMGERRQQRTEVGIDRIAALEAENEELRETNNALETEIATLRSGHAKWEGMRVQFEKGGFEKVVADKDEEIRVLKTRVESESRDKVGWKRSADHWKAEAERLGYSRDLIMDLETGEITDA
;
A
#
# COMPACT_ATOMS: atom_id res chain seq x y z
N MET A 1 2.44 -18.08 -42.98
CA MET A 1 3.71 -17.31 -43.07
C MET A 1 4.04 -16.81 -41.68
N ARG A 2 5.05 -17.39 -41.03
CA ARG A 2 5.51 -16.97 -39.70
C ARG A 2 6.25 -15.63 -39.85
N THR A 3 5.75 -14.63 -39.13
CA THR A 3 6.34 -13.31 -38.92
C THR A 3 7.81 -13.48 -38.51
N ALA A 4 8.75 -13.21 -39.42
CA ALA A 4 10.15 -13.05 -39.07
C ALA A 4 10.24 -11.74 -38.27
N LEU A 5 10.18 -11.88 -36.94
CA LEU A 5 10.23 -10.78 -35.99
C LEU A 5 11.50 -9.96 -36.19
N ASN A 6 11.29 -8.66 -36.26
CA ASN A 6 12.26 -7.56 -36.32
C ASN A 6 13.23 -7.60 -35.12
N GLN A 7 14.24 -8.47 -35.16
CA GLN A 7 15.25 -8.59 -34.10
C GLN A 7 16.28 -7.46 -34.24
N ILE A 8 16.51 -6.73 -33.14
CA ILE A 8 17.55 -5.69 -33.05
C ILE A 8 18.95 -6.30 -33.20
N SER A 9 19.91 -5.49 -33.67
CA SER A 9 21.30 -5.93 -33.78
C SER A 9 21.92 -6.15 -32.39
N ARG A 10 23.01 -6.92 -32.31
CA ARG A 10 23.74 -7.16 -31.04
C ARG A 10 24.21 -5.86 -30.39
N SER A 11 24.68 -4.89 -31.19
CA SER A 11 25.10 -3.58 -30.69
C SER A 11 23.94 -2.79 -30.11
N ASP A 12 22.78 -2.79 -30.79
CA ASP A 12 21.59 -2.09 -30.30
C ASP A 12 21.03 -2.75 -29.04
N ALA A 13 21.08 -4.09 -28.96
CA ALA A 13 20.73 -4.84 -27.75
C ALA A 13 21.66 -4.49 -26.58
N GLN A 14 22.96 -4.29 -26.83
CA GLN A 14 23.90 -3.89 -25.81
C GLN A 14 23.59 -2.48 -25.30
N ILE A 15 23.38 -1.52 -26.21
CA ILE A 15 22.99 -0.14 -25.85
C ILE A 15 21.69 -0.12 -25.04
N LEU A 16 20.67 -0.84 -25.49
CA LEU A 16 19.39 -0.95 -24.77
C LEU A 16 19.58 -1.56 -23.38
N THR A 17 20.42 -2.59 -23.26
CA THR A 17 20.71 -3.23 -21.97
C THR A 17 21.41 -2.26 -21.01
N ASP A 18 22.35 -1.46 -21.52
CA ASP A 18 23.05 -0.46 -20.72
C ASP A 18 22.12 0.69 -20.29
N GLN A 19 21.19 1.10 -21.16
CA GLN A 19 20.12 2.04 -20.79
C GLN A 19 19.20 1.49 -19.70
N ILE A 20 18.80 0.21 -19.81
CA ILE A 20 17.97 -0.44 -18.78
C ILE A 20 18.71 -0.48 -17.44
N ARG A 21 20.02 -0.79 -17.43
CA ARG A 21 20.83 -0.80 -16.21
C ARG A 21 20.81 0.56 -15.51
N VAL A 22 21.10 1.63 -16.26
CA VAL A 22 21.08 3.00 -15.71
C VAL A 22 19.69 3.38 -15.18
N ALA A 23 18.62 3.04 -15.91
CA ALA A 23 17.26 3.33 -15.48
C ALA A 23 16.88 2.57 -14.19
N VAL A 24 17.36 1.33 -14.04
CA VAL A 24 17.14 0.54 -12.83
C VAL A 24 17.90 1.13 -11.63
N ASP A 25 19.13 1.59 -11.83
CA ASP A 25 19.91 2.24 -10.77
C ASP A 25 19.22 3.55 -10.31
N GLN A 26 18.83 4.39 -11.27
CA GLN A 26 18.08 5.63 -11.00
C GLN A 26 16.75 5.37 -10.29
N LEU A 27 16.04 4.30 -10.66
CA LEU A 27 14.79 3.91 -10.02
C LEU A 27 14.98 3.68 -8.51
N TRP A 28 16.05 2.99 -8.10
CA TRP A 28 16.28 2.72 -6.68
C TRP A 28 16.63 3.98 -5.91
N GLU A 29 17.42 4.88 -6.50
CA GLU A 29 17.75 6.17 -5.89
C GLU A 29 16.50 7.01 -5.66
N LEU A 30 15.63 7.12 -6.67
CA LEU A 30 14.37 7.84 -6.59
C LEU A 30 13.41 7.21 -5.57
N LEU A 31 13.30 5.88 -5.54
CA LEU A 31 12.48 5.19 -4.55
C LEU A 31 13.01 5.40 -3.13
N LEU A 32 14.33 5.37 -2.94
CA LEU A 32 14.95 5.60 -1.64
C LEU A 32 14.77 7.05 -1.19
N GLU A 33 14.96 8.02 -2.08
CA GLU A 33 14.68 9.43 -1.80
C GLU A 33 13.21 9.66 -1.47
N ALA A 34 12.29 9.12 -2.27
CA ALA A 34 10.85 9.19 -2.02
C ALA A 34 10.49 8.58 -0.66
N HIS A 35 11.18 7.49 -0.28
CA HIS A 35 10.98 6.84 1.00
C HIS A 35 11.51 7.69 2.17
N GLU A 36 12.75 8.19 2.07
CA GLU A 36 13.41 9.01 3.09
C GLU A 36 12.69 10.35 3.31
N ARG A 37 12.25 11.00 2.22
CA ARG A 37 11.53 12.28 2.24
C ARG A 37 10.03 12.13 2.49
N GLN A 38 9.55 10.91 2.71
CA GLN A 38 8.16 10.61 3.00
C GLN A 38 7.18 11.15 1.93
N ALA A 39 7.51 10.98 0.64
CA ALA A 39 6.73 11.49 -0.49
C ALA A 39 5.25 11.09 -0.43
N TRP A 40 4.96 9.87 0.06
CA TRP A 40 3.59 9.39 0.25
C TRP A 40 2.76 10.30 1.14
N LYS A 41 3.34 10.87 2.22
CA LYS A 41 2.62 11.78 3.11
C LYS A 41 2.31 13.10 2.43
N ALA A 42 3.27 13.64 1.67
CA ALA A 42 3.10 14.88 0.92
C ALA A 42 2.02 14.74 -0.16
N MET A 43 1.88 13.55 -0.74
CA MET A 43 0.84 13.22 -1.72
C MET A 43 -0.49 12.76 -1.10
N GLY A 44 -0.60 12.75 0.24
CA GLY A 44 -1.86 12.41 0.93
C GLY A 44 -2.13 10.92 1.11
N TYR A 45 -1.17 10.04 0.80
CA TYR A 45 -1.28 8.61 1.09
C TYR A 45 -1.03 8.33 2.57
N PRO A 46 -1.82 7.44 3.22
CA PRO A 46 -1.67 7.13 4.64
C PRO A 46 -0.40 6.32 4.94
N THR A 47 0.08 5.53 3.98
CA THR A 47 1.24 4.65 4.13
C THR A 47 2.06 4.59 2.84
N TRP A 48 3.34 4.24 2.98
CA TRP A 48 4.21 3.88 1.85
C TRP A 48 3.59 2.80 0.97
N ASP A 49 2.94 1.82 1.58
CA ASP A 49 2.35 0.69 0.86
C ASP A 49 1.20 1.15 -0.04
N ALA A 50 0.37 2.09 0.43
CA ALA A 50 -0.72 2.68 -0.35
C ALA A 50 -0.18 3.51 -1.54
N TYR A 51 0.89 4.26 -1.32
CA TYR A 51 1.59 5.02 -2.37
C TYR A 51 2.20 4.10 -3.43
N ILE A 52 2.90 3.05 -3.02
CA ILE A 52 3.51 2.08 -3.94
C ILE A 52 2.47 1.31 -4.76
N ALA A 53 1.37 0.90 -4.12
CA ALA A 53 0.28 0.23 -4.82
C ALA A 53 -0.43 1.17 -5.80
N GLY A 54 -0.68 2.42 -5.40
CA GLY A 54 -1.38 3.42 -6.20
C GLY A 54 -0.59 3.93 -7.40
N GLU A 55 0.69 4.25 -7.21
CA GLU A 55 1.50 4.92 -8.25
C GLU A 55 2.29 3.95 -9.13
N PHE A 56 2.73 2.81 -8.59
CA PHE A 56 3.67 1.92 -9.28
C PHE A 56 3.14 0.51 -9.53
N ASN A 57 1.91 0.20 -9.09
CA ASN A 57 1.32 -1.14 -9.20
C ASN A 57 2.25 -2.26 -8.67
N MET A 58 2.95 -1.97 -7.57
CA MET A 58 3.93 -2.88 -6.96
C MET A 58 3.42 -3.40 -5.61
N SER A 59 3.78 -4.64 -5.27
CA SER A 59 3.53 -5.14 -3.92
C SER A 59 4.47 -4.47 -2.91
N ARG A 60 3.98 -4.24 -1.69
CA ARG A 60 4.77 -3.84 -0.52
C ARG A 60 6.09 -4.63 -0.41
N ARG A 61 6.01 -5.96 -0.48
CA ARG A 61 7.19 -6.81 -0.36
C ARG A 61 8.19 -6.55 -1.47
N HIS A 62 7.74 -6.24 -2.68
CA HIS A 62 8.64 -5.92 -3.78
C HIS A 62 9.30 -4.55 -3.58
N SER A 63 8.57 -3.53 -3.14
CA SER A 63 9.15 -2.19 -2.92
C SER A 63 10.22 -2.19 -1.84
N TYR A 64 9.99 -2.81 -0.68
CA TYR A 64 11.03 -2.92 0.35
C TYR A 64 12.25 -3.73 -0.10
N ARG A 65 12.08 -4.72 -1.00
CA ARG A 65 13.23 -5.44 -1.57
C ARG A 65 14.08 -4.55 -2.48
N LEU A 66 13.46 -3.67 -3.26
CA LEU A 66 14.18 -2.69 -4.07
C LEU A 66 14.91 -1.66 -3.19
N LEU A 67 14.25 -1.17 -2.13
CA LEU A 67 14.89 -0.27 -1.16
C LEU A 67 16.12 -0.92 -0.50
N ASP A 68 15.97 -2.17 -0.05
CA ASP A 68 17.06 -2.93 0.57
C ASP A 68 18.25 -3.12 -0.37
N GLN A 69 17.98 -3.40 -1.64
CA GLN A 69 19.01 -3.53 -2.66
C GLN A 69 19.72 -2.19 -2.92
N GLY A 70 18.96 -1.09 -3.10
CA GLY A 70 19.51 0.25 -3.29
C GLY A 70 20.38 0.71 -2.12
N MET A 71 19.93 0.48 -0.87
CA MET A 71 20.70 0.82 0.33
C MET A 71 22.03 0.08 0.41
N VAL A 72 22.05 -1.22 0.12
CA VAL A 72 23.28 -2.02 0.15
C VAL A 72 24.24 -1.60 -0.96
N ASN A 73 23.73 -1.35 -2.17
CA ASN A 73 24.52 -0.84 -3.29
C ASN A 73 25.16 0.51 -2.96
N ARG A 74 24.38 1.47 -2.44
CA ARG A 74 24.86 2.78 -2.01
C ARG A 74 25.95 2.64 -0.95
N ALA A 75 25.71 1.85 0.10
CA ALA A 75 26.67 1.68 1.19
C ALA A 75 28.02 1.09 0.71
N ILE A 76 27.98 0.14 -0.23
CA ILE A 76 29.20 -0.47 -0.80
C ILE A 76 29.90 0.48 -1.77
N ALA A 77 29.15 1.26 -2.55
CA ALA A 77 29.70 2.32 -3.38
C ALA A 77 30.43 3.37 -2.54
N ASP A 78 29.77 3.91 -1.51
CA ASP A 78 30.33 4.88 -0.57
C ASP A 78 31.61 4.36 0.11
N ALA A 79 31.62 3.08 0.50
CA ALA A 79 32.77 2.47 1.16
C ALA A 79 33.96 2.24 0.23
N SER A 80 33.69 1.97 -1.05
CA SER A 80 34.72 1.73 -2.05
C SER A 80 35.26 3.04 -2.66
N GLY A 81 34.52 4.15 -2.57
CA GLY A 81 34.90 5.41 -3.23
C GLY A 81 34.83 5.34 -4.77
N GLN A 82 34.24 4.27 -5.31
CA GLN A 82 33.84 4.15 -6.70
C GLN A 82 32.33 3.97 -6.77
N ASP A 83 31.76 4.47 -7.86
CA ASP A 83 30.43 4.11 -8.25
C ASP A 83 30.48 2.64 -8.71
N VAL A 84 30.09 1.72 -7.82
CA VAL A 84 30.07 0.26 -8.10
C VAL A 84 28.95 -0.09 -9.09
N THR A 85 28.20 0.93 -9.52
CA THR A 85 27.07 0.95 -10.46
C THR A 85 27.34 0.26 -11.79
N HIS A 86 28.59 0.08 -12.22
CA HIS A 86 28.84 -0.39 -13.60
C HIS A 86 29.53 -1.76 -13.75
N GLY A 87 29.98 -2.41 -12.67
CA GLY A 87 30.81 -3.64 -12.79
C GLY A 87 30.36 -4.88 -12.01
N SER A 88 29.70 -4.71 -10.85
CA SER A 88 29.30 -5.82 -9.97
C SER A 88 28.01 -5.45 -9.25
N GLN A 89 26.89 -5.46 -9.98
CA GLN A 89 25.58 -5.23 -9.38
C GLN A 89 25.26 -6.35 -8.40
N ILE A 90 25.13 -5.99 -7.12
CA ILE A 90 24.73 -6.91 -6.07
C ILE A 90 23.27 -7.27 -6.33
N SER A 91 23.01 -8.56 -6.51
CA SER A 91 21.67 -9.09 -6.70
C SER A 91 20.80 -8.87 -5.46
N GLU A 92 19.48 -8.86 -5.63
CA GLU A 92 18.51 -8.76 -4.52
C GLU A 92 18.80 -9.77 -3.40
N ARG A 93 19.22 -10.98 -3.77
CA ARG A 93 19.55 -12.04 -2.82
C ARG A 93 20.80 -11.69 -2.02
N GLU A 94 21.83 -11.19 -2.68
CA GLU A 94 23.07 -10.77 -2.04
C GLU A 94 22.84 -9.58 -1.14
N ALA A 95 22.05 -8.59 -1.58
CA ALA A 95 21.67 -7.45 -0.75
C ALA A 95 20.96 -7.90 0.53
N ARG A 96 20.01 -8.85 0.44
CA ARG A 96 19.35 -9.43 1.61
C ARG A 96 20.32 -10.13 2.56
N ASP A 97 21.29 -10.86 2.01
CA ASP A 97 22.27 -11.60 2.80
C ASP A 97 23.27 -10.68 3.50
N LEU A 98 23.64 -9.56 2.86
CA LEU A 98 24.61 -8.59 3.33
C LEU A 98 24.01 -7.53 4.25
N LYS A 99 22.73 -7.16 4.06
CA LYS A 99 22.04 -6.10 4.84
C LYS A 99 22.28 -6.19 6.36
N PRO A 100 22.22 -7.36 7.02
CA PRO A 100 22.46 -7.45 8.46
C PRO A 100 23.91 -7.17 8.88
N ILE A 101 24.87 -7.36 7.98
CA ILE A 101 26.32 -7.24 8.22
C ILE A 101 26.96 -6.13 7.40
N ILE A 102 26.15 -5.20 6.86
CA ILE A 102 26.62 -4.19 5.89
C ILE A 102 27.68 -3.28 6.49
N GLY A 103 27.62 -2.98 7.80
CA GLY A 103 28.64 -2.22 8.50
C GLY A 103 30.01 -2.91 8.54
N GLU A 104 30.03 -4.23 8.75
CA GLU A 104 31.27 -5.02 8.73
C GLU A 104 31.85 -5.07 7.31
N VAL A 105 30.98 -5.30 6.32
CA VAL A 105 31.36 -5.37 4.89
C VAL A 105 31.98 -4.04 4.45
N THR A 106 31.31 -2.93 4.72
CA THR A 106 31.79 -1.59 4.32
C THR A 106 33.08 -1.19 5.03
N SER A 107 33.24 -1.55 6.31
CA SER A 107 34.49 -1.35 7.05
C SER A 107 35.67 -2.12 6.44
N GLU A 108 35.45 -3.40 6.10
CA GLU A 108 36.48 -4.24 5.48
C GLU A 108 36.85 -3.75 4.07
N ILE A 109 35.86 -3.31 3.28
CA ILE A 109 36.09 -2.70 1.96
C ILE A 109 36.95 -1.45 2.10
N ARG A 110 36.58 -0.53 3.00
CA ARG A 110 37.33 0.72 3.21
C ARG A 110 38.78 0.45 3.60
N SER A 111 39.01 -0.48 4.52
CA SER A 111 40.36 -0.85 4.96
C SER A 111 41.22 -1.43 3.83
N ARG A 112 40.65 -2.25 2.95
CA ARG A 112 41.37 -2.79 1.78
C ARG A 112 41.67 -1.72 0.75
N VAL A 113 40.75 -0.79 0.50
CA VAL A 113 40.96 0.36 -0.39
C VAL A 113 42.03 1.29 0.16
N GLU A 114 42.00 1.60 1.45
CA GLU A 114 43.05 2.39 2.14
C GLU A 114 44.43 1.69 2.07
N SER A 115 44.45 0.36 2.03
CA SER A 115 45.66 -0.45 1.85
C SER A 115 46.18 -0.47 0.40
N GLY A 116 45.52 0.22 -0.54
CA GLY A 116 45.93 0.37 -1.93
C GLY A 116 45.35 -0.67 -2.89
N GLU A 117 44.38 -1.49 -2.47
CA GLU A 117 43.66 -2.38 -3.38
C GLU A 117 42.70 -1.60 -4.28
N HIS A 118 42.52 -2.07 -5.53
CA HIS A 118 41.56 -1.46 -6.44
C HIS A 118 40.12 -1.60 -5.88
N PRO A 119 39.33 -0.52 -5.78
CA PRO A 119 38.05 -0.55 -5.05
C PRO A 119 37.03 -1.56 -5.52
N GLY A 120 36.81 -1.69 -6.84
CA GLY A 120 35.91 -2.72 -7.37
C GLY A 120 36.33 -4.16 -7.04
N ARG A 121 37.64 -4.42 -6.91
CA ARG A 121 38.16 -5.75 -6.56
C ARG A 121 37.95 -6.03 -5.07
N ALA A 122 38.29 -5.07 -4.21
CA ALA A 122 38.08 -5.16 -2.78
C ALA A 122 36.60 -5.42 -2.45
N ALA A 123 35.67 -4.69 -3.07
CA ALA A 123 34.24 -4.89 -2.89
C ALA A 123 33.76 -6.30 -3.28
N SER A 124 34.15 -6.77 -4.47
CA SER A 124 33.75 -8.08 -4.98
C SER A 124 34.28 -9.23 -4.11
N GLU A 125 35.57 -9.19 -3.76
CA GLU A 125 36.19 -10.25 -2.96
C GLU A 125 35.64 -10.31 -1.53
N VAL A 126 35.38 -9.16 -0.89
CA VAL A 126 34.77 -9.11 0.45
C VAL A 126 33.35 -9.68 0.40
N VAL A 127 32.53 -9.26 -0.57
CA VAL A 127 31.16 -9.77 -0.73
C VAL A 127 31.16 -11.29 -0.92
N GLU A 128 31.97 -11.81 -1.85
CA GLU A 128 32.06 -13.25 -2.11
C GLU A 128 32.57 -14.03 -0.89
N ALA A 129 33.55 -13.50 -0.16
CA ALA A 129 34.05 -14.13 1.06
C ALA A 129 32.96 -14.24 2.15
N LYS A 130 32.19 -13.16 2.39
CA LYS A 130 31.10 -13.19 3.39
C LYS A 130 30.01 -14.18 3.01
N ARG A 131 29.69 -14.29 1.72
CA ARG A 131 28.71 -15.27 1.22
C ARG A 131 29.19 -16.71 1.37
N ALA A 132 30.45 -16.98 1.05
CA ALA A 132 31.04 -18.29 1.24
C ALA A 132 31.01 -18.70 2.72
N ASN A 133 31.31 -17.77 3.63
CA ASN A 133 31.22 -17.99 5.07
C ASN A 133 29.79 -18.27 5.53
N LYS A 134 28.81 -17.49 5.06
CA LYS A 134 27.39 -17.73 5.35
C LYS A 134 26.95 -19.13 4.90
N LYS A 135 27.28 -19.52 3.67
CA LYS A 135 26.95 -20.85 3.12
C LYS A 135 27.58 -21.97 3.96
N ARG A 136 28.83 -21.81 4.40
CA ARG A 136 29.51 -22.77 5.29
C ARG A 136 28.81 -22.85 6.65
N ALA A 137 28.45 -21.72 7.24
CA ALA A 137 27.74 -21.67 8.52
C ALA A 137 26.35 -22.32 8.43
N ASP A 138 25.62 -22.10 7.34
CA ASP A 138 24.31 -22.73 7.12
C ASP A 138 24.43 -24.24 6.90
N ALA A 139 25.45 -24.68 6.14
CA ALA A 139 25.77 -26.10 5.99
C ALA A 139 26.11 -26.74 7.34
N GLU A 140 26.95 -26.10 8.15
CA GLU A 140 27.29 -26.59 9.49
C GLU A 140 26.08 -26.67 10.41
N LYS A 141 25.20 -25.66 10.41
CA LYS A 141 23.94 -25.68 11.17
C LYS A 141 23.05 -26.84 10.75
N SER A 142 22.96 -27.12 9.45
CA SER A 142 22.15 -28.23 8.94
C SER A 142 22.69 -29.59 9.42
N VAL A 143 24.02 -29.76 9.40
CA VAL A 143 24.68 -30.98 9.92
C VAL A 143 24.42 -31.12 11.42
N ARG A 144 24.65 -30.06 12.21
CA ARG A 144 24.38 -30.07 13.67
C ARG A 144 22.93 -30.38 13.99
N LYS A 145 21.97 -29.92 13.17
CA LYS A 145 20.55 -30.24 13.34
C LYS A 145 20.31 -31.74 13.16
N VAL A 146 20.84 -32.33 12.09
CA VAL A 146 20.71 -33.77 11.81
C VAL A 146 21.36 -34.60 12.92
N GLU A 147 22.53 -34.18 13.41
CA GLU A 147 23.21 -34.85 14.53
C GLU A 147 22.36 -34.81 15.81
N ARG A 148 21.79 -33.66 16.16
CA ARG A 148 20.88 -33.52 17.32
C ARG A 148 19.63 -34.37 17.18
N GLU A 149 19.03 -34.42 15.99
CA GLU A 149 17.88 -35.28 15.72
C GLU A 149 18.24 -36.76 15.87
N ALA A 150 19.43 -37.17 15.39
CA ALA A 150 19.92 -38.54 15.55
C ALA A 150 20.22 -38.89 17.01
N GLU A 151 20.80 -37.97 17.79
CA GLU A 151 21.04 -38.13 19.22
C GLU A 151 19.72 -38.21 20.00
N GLN A 152 18.77 -37.32 19.71
CA GLN A 152 17.44 -37.36 20.29
C GLN A 152 16.72 -38.67 19.98
N ALA A 153 16.80 -39.17 18.74
CA ALA A 153 16.24 -40.46 18.37
C ALA A 153 16.88 -41.64 19.12
N LYS A 154 18.18 -41.56 19.48
CA LYS A 154 18.82 -42.56 20.33
C LYS A 154 18.28 -42.50 21.76
N HIS A 155 18.18 -41.30 22.33
CA HIS A 155 17.58 -41.11 23.66
C HIS A 155 16.12 -41.54 23.72
N ASP A 156 15.34 -41.30 22.66
CA ASP A 156 13.96 -41.77 22.56
C ASP A 156 13.87 -43.30 22.57
N LYS A 157 14.74 -43.97 21.80
CA LYS A 157 14.83 -45.44 21.82
C LYS A 157 15.23 -45.98 23.18
N GLU A 158 16.16 -45.33 23.86
CA GLU A 158 16.58 -45.72 25.22
C GLU A 158 15.46 -45.51 26.24
N ARG A 159 14.75 -44.37 26.18
CA ARG A 159 13.57 -44.11 27.00
C ARG A 159 12.47 -45.14 26.77
N ALA A 160 12.20 -45.51 25.52
CA ALA A 160 11.22 -46.55 25.19
C ALA A 160 11.62 -47.91 25.78
N ARG A 161 12.87 -48.34 25.59
CA ARG A 161 13.39 -49.59 26.19
C ARG A 161 13.28 -49.58 27.71
N ASN A 162 13.62 -48.46 28.35
CA ASN A 162 13.50 -48.31 29.79
C ASN A 162 12.04 -48.37 30.23
N ALA A 163 11.13 -47.70 29.51
CA ALA A 163 9.68 -47.76 29.76
C ALA A 163 9.13 -49.19 29.61
N ASP A 164 9.59 -49.96 28.62
CA ASP A 164 9.18 -51.35 28.43
C ASP A 164 9.67 -52.25 29.56
N ALA A 165 10.85 -51.97 30.13
CA ALA A 165 11.44 -52.71 31.24
C ALA A 165 10.85 -52.37 32.62
N LEU A 166 9.98 -51.36 32.72
CA LEU A 166 9.33 -51.02 33.99
C LEU A 166 8.37 -52.12 34.46
N PRO A 167 8.24 -52.35 35.78
CA PRO A 167 7.19 -53.21 36.33
C PRO A 167 5.79 -52.70 35.97
N ASP A 168 4.84 -53.62 35.76
CA ASP A 168 3.49 -53.29 35.30
C ASP A 168 2.74 -52.32 36.24
N ALA A 169 2.93 -52.46 37.55
CA ALA A 169 2.37 -51.54 38.54
C ALA A 169 2.83 -50.07 38.35
N VAL A 170 4.06 -49.86 37.87
CA VAL A 170 4.59 -48.51 37.59
C VAL A 170 4.06 -47.98 36.26
N LYS A 171 3.88 -48.85 35.25
CA LYS A 171 3.26 -48.50 33.97
C LYS A 171 1.81 -48.04 34.15
N GLU A 172 1.03 -48.75 34.97
CA GLU A 172 -0.34 -48.38 35.31
C GLU A 172 -0.41 -47.03 36.03
N GLN A 173 0.49 -46.77 36.97
CA GLN A 173 0.56 -45.48 37.66
C GLN A 173 0.92 -44.33 36.71
N GLN A 174 1.85 -44.56 35.78
CA GLN A 174 2.22 -43.58 34.76
C GLN A 174 1.08 -43.29 33.79
N ALA A 175 0.34 -44.32 33.36
CA ALA A 175 -0.85 -44.17 32.52
C ALA A 175 -1.93 -43.32 33.19
N ARG A 176 -2.29 -43.62 34.44
CA ARG A 176 -3.27 -42.83 35.22
C ARG A 176 -2.84 -41.36 35.37
N LYS A 177 -1.53 -41.11 35.58
CA LYS A 177 -1.00 -39.75 35.66
C LYS A 177 -1.04 -39.04 34.31
N ALA A 178 -0.76 -39.74 33.21
CA ALA A 178 -0.83 -39.19 31.85
C ALA A 178 -2.27 -38.84 31.46
N GLU A 179 -3.24 -39.69 31.80
CA GLU A 179 -4.68 -39.43 31.62
C GLU A 179 -5.12 -38.19 32.41
N ALA A 180 -4.84 -38.12 33.70
CA ALA A 180 -5.18 -36.96 34.53
C ALA A 180 -4.52 -35.65 34.04
N MET A 181 -3.30 -35.73 33.48
CA MET A 181 -2.64 -34.57 32.86
C MET A 181 -3.26 -34.21 31.51
N GLY A 182 -3.71 -35.20 30.73
CA GLY A 182 -4.45 -35.02 29.48
C GLY A 182 -5.77 -34.31 29.71
N GLU A 183 -6.56 -34.77 30.69
CA GLU A 183 -7.82 -34.15 31.10
C GLU A 183 -7.62 -32.70 31.55
N ARG A 184 -6.62 -32.42 32.41
CA ARG A 184 -6.29 -31.05 32.83
C ARG A 184 -5.89 -30.15 31.65
N ARG A 185 -5.17 -30.70 30.67
CA ARG A 185 -4.76 -29.96 29.47
C ARG A 185 -5.96 -29.68 28.56
N GLN A 186 -6.85 -30.64 28.37
CA GLN A 186 -8.10 -30.47 27.62
C GLN A 186 -8.97 -29.40 28.28
N GLN A 187 -9.21 -29.52 29.59
CA GLN A 187 -9.97 -28.53 30.36
C GLN A 187 -9.37 -27.11 30.26
N ARG A 188 -8.03 -26.98 30.35
CA ARG A 188 -7.38 -25.67 30.17
C ARG A 188 -7.54 -25.12 28.75
N THR A 189 -7.62 -25.99 27.75
CA THR A 189 -7.82 -25.61 26.34
C THR A 189 -9.27 -25.15 26.13
N GLU A 190 -10.24 -25.88 26.68
CA GLU A 190 -11.67 -25.52 26.67
C GLU A 190 -11.91 -24.16 27.34
N VAL A 191 -11.38 -23.95 28.55
CA VAL A 191 -11.45 -22.64 29.23
C VAL A 191 -10.81 -21.53 28.39
N GLY A 192 -9.72 -21.83 27.69
CA GLY A 192 -9.08 -20.89 26.76
C GLY A 192 -9.98 -20.54 25.58
N ILE A 193 -10.66 -21.53 24.99
CA ILE A 193 -11.61 -21.35 23.89
C ILE A 193 -12.81 -20.51 24.33
N ASP A 194 -13.39 -20.81 25.50
CA ASP A 194 -14.51 -20.04 26.05
C ASP A 194 -14.12 -18.58 26.31
N ARG A 195 -12.90 -18.35 26.82
CA ARG A 195 -12.40 -16.99 27.01
C ARG A 195 -12.19 -16.26 25.69
N ILE A 196 -11.71 -16.94 24.65
CA ILE A 196 -11.56 -16.36 23.31
C ILE A 196 -12.93 -15.98 22.75
N ALA A 197 -13.91 -16.88 22.81
CA ALA A 197 -15.27 -16.61 22.33
C ALA A 197 -15.91 -15.39 23.04
N ALA A 198 -15.71 -15.27 24.36
CA ALA A 198 -16.18 -14.10 25.12
C ALA A 198 -15.51 -12.79 24.67
N LEU A 199 -14.19 -12.82 24.42
CA LEU A 199 -13.46 -11.65 23.92
C LEU A 199 -13.86 -11.29 22.49
N GLU A 200 -14.16 -12.27 21.65
CA GLU A 200 -14.64 -12.03 20.28
C GLU A 200 -16.01 -11.35 20.30
N ALA A 201 -16.93 -11.77 21.17
CA ALA A 201 -18.22 -11.12 21.35
C ALA A 201 -18.08 -9.66 21.84
N GLU A 202 -17.21 -9.42 22.84
CA GLU A 202 -16.93 -8.06 23.33
C GLU A 202 -16.30 -7.17 22.25
N ASN A 203 -15.39 -7.71 21.44
CA ASN A 203 -14.80 -6.97 20.31
C ASN A 203 -15.84 -6.60 19.25
N GLU A 204 -16.82 -7.47 19.01
CA GLU A 204 -17.88 -7.17 18.04
C GLU A 204 -18.80 -6.06 18.55
N GLU A 205 -19.20 -6.10 19.81
CA GLU A 205 -19.96 -5.00 20.45
C GLU A 205 -19.18 -3.67 20.41
N LEU A 206 -17.87 -3.71 20.68
CA LEU A 206 -17.00 -2.54 20.58
C LEU A 206 -16.87 -2.01 19.14
N ARG A 207 -16.95 -2.87 18.12
CA ARG A 207 -16.95 -2.43 16.71
C ARG A 207 -18.27 -1.78 16.33
N GLU A 208 -19.39 -2.37 16.73
CA GLU A 208 -20.72 -1.79 16.46
C GLU A 208 -20.86 -0.41 17.09
N THR A 209 -20.44 -0.26 18.36
CA THR A 209 -20.45 1.02 19.06
C THR A 209 -19.53 2.05 18.41
N ASN A 210 -18.31 1.67 18.00
CA ASN A 210 -17.41 2.57 17.27
C ASN A 210 -18.00 2.99 15.92
N ASN A 211 -18.60 2.07 15.16
CA ASN A 211 -19.24 2.41 13.88
C ASN A 211 -20.41 3.40 14.06
N ALA A 212 -21.20 3.21 15.12
CA ALA A 212 -22.29 4.13 15.47
C ALA A 212 -21.75 5.53 15.81
N LEU A 213 -20.70 5.61 16.64
CA LEU A 213 -20.05 6.86 17.01
C LEU A 213 -19.39 7.56 15.81
N GLU A 214 -18.73 6.81 14.91
CA GLU A 214 -18.16 7.37 13.69
C GLU A 214 -19.24 7.97 12.79
N THR A 215 -20.38 7.29 12.67
CA THR A 215 -21.54 7.79 11.92
C THR A 215 -22.10 9.06 12.56
N GLU A 216 -22.20 9.09 13.89
CA GLU A 216 -22.62 10.29 14.63
C GLU A 216 -21.63 11.45 14.43
N ILE A 217 -20.32 11.20 14.55
CA ILE A 217 -19.29 12.20 14.29
C ILE A 217 -19.37 12.72 12.85
N ALA A 218 -19.62 11.84 11.87
CA ALA A 218 -19.78 12.24 10.47
C ALA A 218 -21.00 13.15 10.30
N THR A 219 -22.15 12.81 10.92
CA THR A 219 -23.35 13.65 10.87
C THR A 219 -23.13 15.00 11.56
N LEU A 220 -22.52 15.02 12.75
CA LEU A 220 -22.16 16.23 13.47
C LEU A 220 -21.20 17.12 12.66
N ARG A 221 -20.16 16.54 12.04
CA ARG A 221 -19.24 17.28 11.16
C ARG A 221 -19.95 17.88 9.96
N SER A 222 -20.85 17.13 9.32
CA SER A 222 -21.66 17.65 8.22
C SER A 222 -22.60 18.79 8.67
N GLY A 223 -23.12 18.69 9.89
CA GLY A 223 -23.90 19.75 10.52
C GLY A 223 -23.04 20.99 10.76
N HIS A 224 -21.87 20.83 11.38
CA HIS A 224 -20.95 21.93 11.66
C HIS A 224 -20.50 22.64 10.37
N ALA A 225 -20.24 21.89 9.30
CA ALA A 225 -19.86 22.46 8.00
C ALA A 225 -20.91 23.44 7.45
N LYS A 226 -22.21 23.19 7.67
CA LYS A 226 -23.29 24.12 7.27
C LYS A 226 -23.22 25.45 8.02
N TRP A 227 -22.74 25.43 9.26
CA TRP A 227 -22.70 26.58 10.14
C TRP A 227 -21.33 27.26 10.19
N GLU A 228 -20.28 26.65 9.62
CA GLU A 228 -18.90 27.17 9.63
C GLU A 228 -18.83 28.61 9.10
N GLY A 229 -19.53 28.90 7.99
CA GLY A 229 -19.57 30.25 7.41
C GLY A 229 -20.25 31.27 8.33
N MET A 230 -21.35 30.88 8.98
CA MET A 230 -22.05 31.74 9.95
C MET A 230 -21.25 31.91 11.24
N ARG A 231 -20.50 30.89 11.65
CA ARG A 231 -19.59 30.96 12.81
C ARG A 231 -18.48 31.98 12.58
N VAL A 232 -17.85 32.00 11.40
CA VAL A 232 -16.82 33.00 11.08
C VAL A 232 -17.39 34.42 11.10
N GLN A 233 -18.62 34.61 10.61
CA GLN A 233 -19.31 35.90 10.67
C GLN A 233 -19.63 36.30 12.12
N PHE A 234 -20.09 35.34 12.92
CA PHE A 234 -20.35 35.53 14.34
C PHE A 234 -19.09 35.87 15.14
N GLU A 235 -17.97 35.20 14.88
CA GLU A 235 -16.68 35.50 15.53
C GLU A 235 -16.16 36.91 15.17
N LYS A 236 -16.49 37.43 13.99
CA LYS A 236 -16.08 38.77 13.53
C LYS A 236 -16.92 39.92 14.11
N GLY A 237 -18.18 39.68 14.45
CA GLY A 237 -19.08 40.77 14.84
C GLY A 237 -20.42 40.34 15.45
N GLY A 238 -20.49 39.15 16.03
CA GLY A 238 -21.68 38.60 16.66
C GLY A 238 -22.84 38.36 15.69
N PHE A 239 -24.05 38.25 16.25
CA PHE A 239 -25.27 38.03 15.47
C PHE A 239 -25.60 39.19 14.52
N GLU A 240 -25.20 40.42 14.87
CA GLU A 240 -25.45 41.60 14.05
C GLU A 240 -24.77 41.49 12.67
N LYS A 241 -23.51 41.01 12.65
CA LYS A 241 -22.78 40.78 11.40
C LYS A 241 -23.39 39.67 10.55
N VAL A 242 -23.83 38.58 11.18
CA VAL A 242 -24.50 37.46 10.50
C VAL A 242 -25.80 37.92 9.84
N VAL A 243 -26.63 38.68 10.55
CA VAL A 243 -27.90 39.20 10.05
C VAL A 243 -27.66 40.16 8.89
N ALA A 244 -26.72 41.11 9.03
CA ALA A 244 -26.44 42.08 7.97
C ALA A 244 -25.97 41.43 6.66
N ASP A 245 -25.08 40.43 6.74
CA ASP A 245 -24.59 39.73 5.55
C ASP A 245 -25.71 38.89 4.89
N LYS A 246 -26.62 38.30 5.69
CA LYS A 246 -27.77 37.55 5.18
C LYS A 246 -28.86 38.43 4.58
N ASP A 247 -29.10 39.61 5.15
CA ASP A 247 -30.02 40.59 4.58
C ASP A 247 -29.53 41.07 3.21
N GLU A 248 -28.23 41.28 3.05
CA GLU A 248 -27.62 41.63 1.76
C GLU A 248 -27.76 40.48 0.73
N GLU A 249 -27.52 39.23 1.15
CA GLU A 249 -27.74 38.05 0.30
C GLU A 249 -29.20 37.95 -0.18
N ILE A 250 -30.17 38.13 0.73
CA ILE A 250 -31.60 38.16 0.41
C ILE A 250 -31.92 39.28 -0.58
N ARG A 251 -31.35 40.48 -0.39
CA ARG A 251 -31.55 41.62 -1.28
C ARG A 251 -31.07 41.31 -2.70
N VAL A 252 -29.88 40.72 -2.85
CA VAL A 252 -29.33 40.31 -4.15
C VAL A 252 -30.20 39.24 -4.80
N LEU A 253 -30.62 38.21 -4.04
CA LEU A 253 -31.46 37.13 -4.57
C LEU A 253 -32.83 37.65 -5.02
N LYS A 254 -33.47 38.55 -4.27
CA LYS A 254 -34.74 39.18 -4.68
C LYS A 254 -34.58 39.94 -5.99
N THR A 255 -33.51 40.74 -6.10
CA THR A 255 -33.22 41.49 -7.33
C THR A 255 -33.07 40.56 -8.54
N ARG A 256 -32.37 39.43 -8.35
CA ARG A 256 -32.18 38.41 -9.39
C ARG A 256 -33.49 37.72 -9.79
N VAL A 257 -34.31 37.34 -8.81
CA VAL A 257 -35.62 36.73 -9.08
C VAL A 257 -36.52 37.71 -9.86
N GLU A 258 -36.48 38.99 -9.52
CA GLU A 258 -37.21 40.04 -10.24
C GLU A 258 -36.71 40.26 -11.66
N SER A 259 -35.39 40.23 -11.91
CA SER A 259 -34.85 40.31 -13.28
C SER A 259 -35.23 39.08 -14.09
N GLU A 260 -35.01 37.87 -13.55
CA GLU A 260 -35.34 36.62 -14.24
C GLU A 260 -36.85 36.51 -14.52
N SER A 261 -37.70 37.00 -13.62
CA SER A 261 -39.14 37.05 -13.84
C SER A 261 -39.52 38.04 -14.94
N ARG A 262 -38.89 39.22 -14.99
CA ARG A 262 -39.11 40.21 -16.06
C ARG A 262 -38.67 39.66 -17.40
N ASP A 263 -37.51 39.01 -17.47
CA ASP A 263 -36.99 38.40 -18.68
C ASP A 263 -37.91 37.29 -19.18
N LYS A 264 -38.38 36.41 -18.27
CA LYS A 264 -39.36 35.35 -18.61
C LYS A 264 -40.68 35.93 -19.14
N VAL A 265 -41.20 36.99 -18.53
CA VAL A 265 -42.40 37.67 -19.02
C VAL A 265 -42.15 38.33 -20.38
N GLY A 266 -40.98 38.93 -20.57
CA GLY A 266 -40.54 39.48 -21.86
C GLY A 266 -40.50 38.42 -22.95
N TRP A 267 -39.81 37.31 -22.70
CA TRP A 267 -39.76 36.16 -23.61
C TRP A 267 -41.14 35.61 -23.92
N LYS A 268 -42.01 35.48 -22.91
CA LYS A 268 -43.39 35.03 -23.13
C LYS A 268 -44.14 35.99 -24.07
N ARG A 269 -44.09 37.31 -23.83
CA ARG A 269 -44.75 38.30 -24.69
C ARG A 269 -44.22 38.28 -26.12
N SER A 270 -42.90 38.14 -26.28
CA SER A 270 -42.31 37.99 -27.61
C SER A 270 -42.76 36.71 -28.29
N ALA A 271 -42.80 35.59 -27.58
CA ALA A 271 -43.30 34.32 -28.10
C ALA A 271 -44.78 34.41 -28.50
N ASP A 272 -45.63 35.01 -27.64
CA ASP A 272 -47.06 35.23 -27.92
C ASP A 272 -47.25 36.15 -29.14
N HIS A 273 -46.44 37.21 -29.28
CA HIS A 273 -46.47 38.09 -30.45
C HIS A 273 -46.11 37.35 -31.74
N TRP A 274 -45.01 36.60 -31.75
CA TRP A 274 -44.59 35.83 -32.91
C TRP A 274 -45.58 34.73 -33.26
N LYS A 275 -46.21 34.11 -32.25
CA LYS A 275 -47.31 33.15 -32.46
C LYS A 275 -48.51 33.81 -33.14
N ALA A 276 -48.97 34.96 -32.65
CA ALA A 276 -50.10 35.68 -33.26
C ALA A 276 -49.77 36.17 -34.68
N GLU A 277 -48.54 36.61 -34.93
CA GLU A 277 -48.11 37.04 -36.26
C GLU A 277 -48.01 35.86 -37.24
N ALA A 278 -47.54 34.70 -36.78
CA ALA A 278 -47.57 33.46 -37.56
C ALA A 278 -49.00 33.06 -37.93
N GLU A 279 -49.92 33.08 -36.96
CA GLU A 279 -51.36 32.82 -37.19
C GLU A 279 -51.95 33.82 -38.20
N ARG A 280 -51.62 35.11 -38.10
CA ARG A 280 -52.07 36.17 -39.04
C ARG A 280 -51.57 35.96 -40.47
N LEU A 281 -50.34 35.46 -40.62
CA LEU A 281 -49.74 35.10 -41.90
C LEU A 281 -50.24 33.76 -42.45
N GLY A 282 -51.18 33.10 -41.76
CA GLY A 282 -51.82 31.86 -42.19
C GLY A 282 -51.07 30.59 -41.75
N TYR A 283 -50.01 30.72 -40.94
CA TYR A 283 -49.34 29.60 -40.30
C TYR A 283 -50.13 29.22 -39.04
N SER A 284 -51.26 28.52 -39.21
CA SER A 284 -52.18 28.19 -38.11
C SER A 284 -52.35 26.69 -37.87
N ARG A 285 -51.39 25.84 -38.23
CA ARG A 285 -51.48 24.39 -37.98
C ARG A 285 -50.15 23.85 -37.45
N ASP A 286 -50.24 23.11 -36.35
CA ASP A 286 -49.19 22.17 -35.98
C ASP A 286 -49.15 21.12 -37.10
N LEU A 287 -48.17 21.23 -37.99
CA LEU A 287 -47.92 20.23 -39.02
C LEU A 287 -47.10 19.11 -38.37
N ILE A 288 -47.67 17.92 -38.25
CA ILE A 288 -46.94 16.73 -37.82
C ILE A 288 -46.31 16.13 -39.06
N MET A 289 -44.98 16.19 -39.13
CA MET A 289 -44.22 15.54 -40.20
C MET A 289 -43.79 14.16 -39.71
N ASP A 290 -44.28 13.11 -40.36
CA ASP A 290 -43.81 11.75 -40.11
C ASP A 290 -42.35 11.62 -40.57
N LEU A 291 -41.45 11.30 -39.65
CA LEU A 291 -40.00 11.28 -39.88
C LEU A 291 -39.54 10.07 -40.71
N GLU A 292 -40.35 9.02 -40.85
CA GLU A 292 -40.03 7.84 -41.66
C GLU A 292 -40.57 7.94 -43.08
N THR A 293 -41.74 8.56 -43.28
CA THR A 293 -42.42 8.62 -44.59
C THR A 293 -42.33 9.99 -45.27
N GLY A 294 -42.10 11.06 -44.49
CA GLY A 294 -42.00 12.44 -45.00
C GLY A 294 -43.35 13.09 -45.35
N GLU A 295 -44.47 12.42 -45.07
CA GLU A 295 -45.79 13.02 -45.24
C GLU A 295 -46.06 14.03 -44.14
N ILE A 296 -46.62 15.18 -44.54
CA ILE A 296 -46.98 16.27 -43.64
C ILE A 296 -48.49 16.25 -43.49
N THR A 297 -48.96 15.99 -42.28
CA THR A 297 -50.38 16.03 -41.93
C THR A 297 -50.66 17.16 -40.96
N ASP A 298 -51.87 17.71 -41.03
CA ASP A 298 -52.36 18.62 -40.01
C ASP A 298 -52.61 17.81 -38.72
N ALA A 299 -52.10 18.29 -37.58
CA ALA A 299 -52.45 17.76 -36.26
C ALA A 299 -53.96 17.84 -35.97
#